data_AF-A0A382L447-F1
#
_entry.id   AF-A0A382L447-F1
#
_cell.length_a   1.000
_cell.length_b   1.000
_cell.length_c   1.000
_cell.angle_alpha   90.00
_cell.angle_beta   90.00
_cell.angle_gamma   90.00
#
_symmetry.space_group_name_H-M   'P 1'
#
loop_
_entity.id
_entity.type
_entity.pdbx_description
1 polymer ?
#
loop_
_entity_poly.entity_id
_entity_poly.type
_entity_poly.pdbx_seq_one_letter_code
_entity_poly.pdbx_strand_id
1 'polypeptide(L)' 'MLTVEENDMLTQTGPGTPMGDLFRRHWIPALLSDEIPGADCTPVRVQLLSENLVAFRDSEGNPGLIDAYCPHRGAP' A
#
# COMPACT_ATOMS: atom_id res chain seq x y z
N MET A 1 8.27 30.69 2.09
CA MET A 1 7.34 29.66 2.59
C MET A 1 6.43 29.32 1.42
N LEU A 2 6.10 28.04 1.19
CA LEU A 2 5.23 27.63 0.09
C LEU A 2 3.82 28.21 0.27
N THR A 3 3.08 28.44 -0.81
CA THR A 3 1.65 28.70 -0.72
C THR A 3 0.90 27.44 -0.29
N VAL A 4 -0.38 27.58 0.08
CA VAL A 4 -1.22 26.43 0.42
C VAL A 4 -1.35 25.49 -0.78
N GLU A 5 -1.55 26.06 -1.97
CA GLU A 5 -1.69 25.32 -3.22
C GLU A 5 -0.41 24.56 -3.59
N GLU A 6 0.76 25.18 -3.41
CA GLU A 6 2.06 24.52 -3.61
C GLU A 6 2.28 23.38 -2.63
N ASN A 7 1.92 23.58 -1.35
CA ASN A 7 2.04 22.54 -0.35
C ASN A 7 1.12 21.36 -0.65
N ASP A 8 -0.14 21.62 -1.03
CA ASP A 8 -1.10 20.57 -1.37
C ASP A 8 -0.67 19.78 -2.60
N MET A 9 -0.15 20.46 -3.63
CA MET A 9 0.42 19.80 -4.81
C MET A 9 1.53 18.83 -4.43
N LEU A 10 2.45 19.20 -3.53
CA LEU A 10 3.67 18.44 -3.22
C LEU A 10 3.49 17.36 -2.16
N THR A 11 2.50 17.49 -1.26
CA THR A 11 2.41 16.64 -0.06
C THR A 11 1.27 15.63 -0.09
N GLN A 12 0.24 15.85 -0.91
CA GLN A 12 -0.89 14.91 -0.99
C GLN A 12 -0.55 13.74 -1.92
N THR A 13 -0.63 12.51 -1.41
CA THR A 13 -0.23 11.28 -2.13
C THR A 13 -1.37 10.29 -2.37
N GLY A 14 -2.61 10.69 -2.05
CA GLY A 14 -3.79 9.87 -2.29
C GLY A 14 -4.07 9.63 -3.79
N PRO A 15 -5.04 8.76 -4.11
CA PRO A 15 -5.43 8.52 -5.49
C PRO A 15 -5.82 9.81 -6.23
N GLY A 16 -5.30 10.00 -7.45
CA GLY A 16 -5.63 11.14 -8.31
C GLY A 16 -4.95 12.46 -7.95
N THR A 17 -4.05 12.50 -6.97
CA THR A 17 -3.21 13.67 -6.70
C THR A 17 -1.94 13.65 -7.57
N PRO A 18 -1.34 14.81 -7.91
CA PRO A 18 -0.13 14.84 -8.74
C PRO A 18 1.01 13.99 -8.17
N MET A 19 1.23 14.08 -6.87
CA MET A 19 2.26 13.29 -6.21
C MET A 19 1.83 11.84 -6.00
N GLY A 20 0.56 11.55 -5.75
CA GLY A 20 0.04 10.18 -5.72
C GLY A 20 0.30 9.43 -7.02
N ASP A 21 0.05 10.07 -8.16
CA ASP A 21 0.32 9.50 -9.48
C ASP A 21 1.82 9.35 -9.77
N LEU A 22 2.65 10.25 -9.23
CA LEU A 22 4.10 10.16 -9.33
C LEU A 22 4.65 8.99 -8.50
N PHE A 23 4.23 8.85 -7.24
CA PHE A 23 4.72 7.81 -6.33
C PHE A 23 4.35 6.40 -6.81
N ARG A 24 3.17 6.21 -7.42
CA ARG A 24 2.74 4.91 -8.02
C ARG A 24 3.62 4.43 -9.18
N ARG A 25 4.49 5.28 -9.72
CA ARG A 25 5.46 4.92 -10.78
C ARG A 25 6.79 4.42 -10.21
N HIS A 26 6.94 4.35 -8.88
CA HIS A 26 8.17 4.01 -8.20
C HIS A 26 7.97 2.84 -7.24
N TRP A 27 9.06 2.10 -6.99
CA TRP A 27 9.09 1.09 -5.94
C TRP A 27 9.17 1.75 -4.58
N ILE A 28 8.29 1.33 -3.66
CA ILE A 28 8.24 1.85 -2.29
C ILE A 28 8.26 0.64 -1.34
N PRO A 29 9.20 0.59 -0.38
CA PRO A 29 9.17 -0.44 0.65
C PRO A 29 7.93 -0.25 1.54
N ALA A 30 7.13 -1.30 1.70
CA ALA A 30 5.85 -1.24 2.39
C ALA A 30 5.86 -1.90 3.79
N LEU A 31 6.71 -2.92 3.98
CA LEU A 31 6.87 -3.67 5.22
C LEU A 31 8.22 -4.42 5.23
N LEU A 32 8.62 -4.94 6.39
CA LEU A 32 9.75 -5.84 6.57
C LEU A 32 9.36 -7.29 6.24
N SER A 33 10.32 -8.07 5.73
CA SER A 33 10.08 -9.49 5.41
C SER A 33 9.70 -10.33 6.64
N ASP A 34 10.20 -9.98 7.82
CA ASP A 34 9.96 -10.72 9.06
C ASP A 34 8.57 -10.49 9.65
N GLU A 35 7.82 -9.49 9.15
CA GLU A 35 6.42 -9.26 9.51
C GLU A 35 5.48 -10.30 8.86
N ILE A 36 5.94 -10.97 7.79
CA ILE A 36 5.29 -12.12 7.13
C ILE A 36 6.29 -13.30 7.02
N PRO A 37 6.60 -13.94 8.17
CA PRO A 37 7.84 -14.71 8.35
C PRO A 37 7.90 -16.04 7.60
N GLY A 38 6.80 -16.56 7.08
CA GLY A 38 6.76 -17.89 6.46
C GLY A 38 5.49 -18.14 5.65
N ALA A 39 5.49 -19.23 4.89
CA ALA A 39 4.34 -19.66 4.12
C ALA A 39 3.09 -19.80 5.00
N ASP A 40 1.95 -19.33 4.49
CA ASP A 40 0.65 -19.38 5.17
C ASP A 40 0.62 -18.73 6.58
N CYS A 41 1.57 -17.84 6.88
CA CYS A 41 1.55 -17.07 8.12
C CYS A 41 0.35 -16.13 8.17
N THR A 42 0.04 -15.61 9.35
CA THR A 42 -0.99 -14.57 9.50
C THR A 42 -0.68 -13.38 8.58
N PRO A 43 -1.57 -13.02 7.65
CA PRO A 43 -1.42 -11.83 6.83
C PRO A 43 -1.43 -10.56 7.68
N VAL A 44 -0.75 -9.52 7.21
CA VAL A 44 -0.67 -8.23 7.90
C VAL A 44 -1.32 -7.13 7.08
N ARG A 45 -2.02 -6.20 7.73
CA ARG A 45 -2.59 -5.01 7.06
C ARG A 45 -1.48 -3.99 6.83
N VAL A 46 -1.47 -3.41 5.63
CA VAL A 46 -0.52 -2.37 5.22
C VAL A 46 -1.33 -1.19 4.71
N GLN A 47 -0.92 0.04 5.06
CA GLN A 47 -1.45 1.26 4.44
C GLN A 47 -0.33 1.94 3.66
N LEU A 48 -0.53 2.11 2.36
CA LEU A 48 0.45 2.70 1.46
C LEU A 48 -0.25 3.60 0.44
N LEU A 49 0.24 4.83 0.25
CA LEU A 49 -0.35 5.82 -0.69
C LEU A 49 -1.88 6.00 -0.53
N SER A 50 -2.35 6.00 0.73
CA SER A 50 -3.76 6.09 1.14
C SER A 50 -4.63 4.90 0.71
N GLU A 51 -4.03 3.78 0.30
CA GLU A 51 -4.71 2.52 -0.02
C GLU A 51 -4.53 1.52 1.14
N ASN A 52 -5.59 0.77 1.46
CA ASN A 52 -5.55 -0.28 2.47
C ASN A 52 -5.31 -1.63 1.79
N LEU A 53 -4.23 -2.30 2.17
CA LEU A 53 -3.74 -3.51 1.53
C LEU A 53 -3.55 -4.61 2.58
N VAL A 54 -3.42 -5.84 2.10
CA VAL A 54 -3.05 -7.01 2.88
C VAL A 54 -1.79 -7.62 2.28
N ALA A 55 -0.73 -7.67 3.09
CA ALA A 55 0.50 -8.39 2.77
C ALA A 55 0.42 -9.81 3.33
N PHE A 56 0.86 -10.78 2.53
CA PHE A 56 0.85 -12.20 2.90
C PHE A 56 2.04 -12.90 2.28
N ARG A 57 2.25 -14.16 2.67
CA ARG A 57 3.15 -15.07 1.99
C ARG A 57 2.37 -16.33 1.62
N ASP A 58 2.36 -16.69 0.34
CA ASP A 58 1.61 -17.84 -0.15
C ASP A 58 2.20 -19.17 0.38
N SER A 59 1.54 -20.29 0.05
CA SER A 59 1.96 -21.62 0.51
C SER A 59 3.32 -22.07 -0.06
N GLU A 60 3.81 -21.43 -1.14
CA GLU A 60 5.16 -21.66 -1.68
C GLU A 60 6.21 -20.75 -1.03
N GLY A 61 5.78 -19.82 -0.18
CA GLY A 61 6.66 -18.88 0.47
C GLY A 61 6.88 -17.60 -0.35
N ASN A 62 6.11 -17.28 -1.38
CA ASN A 62 6.27 -16.03 -2.13
C ASN A 62 5.50 -14.88 -1.47
N PRO A 63 6.09 -13.68 -1.32
CA PRO A 63 5.38 -12.53 -0.77
C PRO A 63 4.37 -11.99 -1.79
N GLY A 64 3.19 -11.62 -1.30
CA GLY A 64 2.12 -11.00 -2.08
C GLY A 64 1.53 -9.78 -1.36
N LEU A 65 0.94 -8.88 -2.14
CA LEU A 65 0.25 -7.69 -1.66
C LEU A 65 -1.02 -7.48 -2.49
N ILE A 66 -2.17 -7.41 -1.85
CA ILE A 66 -3.49 -7.25 -2.49
C ILE A 66 -4.34 -6.20 -1.78
N ASP A 67 -5.42 -5.76 -2.42
CA ASP A 67 -6.43 -4.91 -1.78
C ASP A 67 -7.01 -5.61 -0.54
N ALA A 68 -7.20 -4.85 0.54
CA ALA A 68 -7.81 -5.36 1.77
C ALA A 68 -9.31 -5.65 1.63
N TYR A 69 -9.98 -5.15 0.58
CA TYR A 69 -11.42 -5.30 0.41
C TYR A 69 -11.77 -6.31 -0.67
N CYS A 70 -12.65 -7.25 -0.33
CA CYS A 70 -13.08 -8.31 -1.24
C CYS A 70 -13.75 -7.72 -2.50
N PRO A 71 -13.33 -8.11 -3.72
CA PRO A 71 -13.89 -7.56 -4.96
C PRO A 71 -15.36 -7.92 -5.19
N HIS A 72 -15.91 -8.89 -4.45
CA HIS A 72 -17.31 -9.29 -4.57
C HIS A 72 -18.29 -8.31 -3.89
N ARG A 73 -17.98 -7.91 -2.65
CA ARG A 73 -18.91 -7.12 -1.79
C ARG A 73 -18.22 -6.13 -0.85
N GLY A 74 -16.90 -5.96 -0.92
CA GLY A 74 -16.16 -4.99 -0.11
C GLY A 74 -16.01 -5.36 1.37
N ALA A 75 -16.12 -6.66 1.71
CA ALA A 75 -15.76 -7.11 3.06
C ALA A 75 -14.26 -6.90 3.31
N PRO A 76 -13.86 -6.38 4.48
CA PRO A 76 -12.45 -6.17 4.84
C PRO A 76 -11.73 -7.46 5.27
#